data_AF-A0A969YKM2-F1
#
_entry.id   AF-A0A969YKM2-F1
#
_cell.length_a   1.000
_cell.length_b   1.000
_cell.length_c   1.000
_cell.angle_alpha   90.00
_cell.angle_beta   90.00
_cell.angle_gamma   90.00
#
_symmetry.space_group_name_H-M   'P 1'
#
loop_
_entity.id
_entity.type
_entity.pdbx_description
1 polymer ?
#
loop_
_entity_poly.entity_id
_entity_poly.type
_entity_poly.pdbx_seq_one_letter_code
_entity_poly.pdbx_strand_id
1 'polypeptide(L)' 'STFSDAFSALVNLGYRPGEAEKALKKARENLDESPPLENLLKEALRLLA' A
#
# COMPACT_ATOMS: atom_id res chain seq x y z
N SER A 1 0.99 -7.83 -9.53
CA SER A 1 -0.21 -8.05 -8.68
C SER A 1 -0.52 -6.74 -8.00
N THR A 2 -1.76 -6.49 -7.57
CA THR A 2 -2.14 -5.21 -6.94
C THR A 2 -1.17 -4.79 -5.82
N PHE A 3 -0.69 -5.75 -5.03
CA PHE A 3 0.29 -5.50 -3.98
C PHE A 3 1.67 -5.07 -4.51
N SER A 4 2.22 -5.76 -5.53
CA SER A 4 3.53 -5.40 -6.10
C SER A 4 3.53 -4.04 -6.77
N ASP A 5 2.39 -3.70 -7.39
CA ASP A 5 2.22 -2.45 -8.13
C ASP A 5 2.09 -1.28 -7.14
N ALA A 6 1.32 -1.47 -6.06
CA ALA A 6 1.24 -0.50 -4.97
C ALA A 6 2.58 -0.31 -4.25
N PHE A 7 3.33 -1.40 -4.03
CA PHE A 7 4.64 -1.34 -3.39
C PHE A 7 5.64 -0.53 -4.22
N SER A 8 5.72 -0.83 -5.52
CA SER A 8 6.59 -0.10 -6.45
C SER A 8 6.20 1.38 -6.52
N ALA A 9 4.91 1.69 -6.53
CA ALA A 9 4.42 3.07 -6.50
C ALA A 9 4.86 3.81 -5.22
N LEU A 10 4.71 3.21 -4.03
CA LEU A 10 5.13 3.85 -2.77
C LEU A 10 6.65 4.06 -2.71
N VAL A 11 7.46 3.10 -3.17
CA VAL A 11 8.92 3.27 -3.24
C VAL A 11 9.31 4.39 -4.21
N ASN A 12 8.64 4.48 -5.36
CA ASN A 12 8.85 5.56 -6.33
C ASN A 12 8.42 6.95 -5.80
N LEU A 13 7.51 7.00 -4.83
CA LEU A 13 7.12 8.22 -4.11
C LEU A 13 8.11 8.61 -3.00
N GLY A 14 9.13 7.79 -2.73
CA GLY A 14 10.19 8.07 -1.76
C GLY A 14 9.98 7.44 -0.38
N TYR A 15 8.94 6.62 -0.18
CA TYR A 15 8.77 5.89 1.07
C TYR A 15 9.80 4.77 1.20
N ARG A 16 10.31 4.56 2.42
CA ARG A 16 11.26 3.48 2.69
C ARG A 16 10.60 2.12 2.42
N PRO A 17 11.27 1.16 1.76
CA PRO A 17 10.69 -0.15 1.43
C PRO A 17 10.02 -0.85 2.62
N GLY A 18 10.67 -0.85 3.79
CA GLY A 18 10.12 -1.48 4.99
C GLY A 18 8.87 -0.79 5.57
N GLU A 19 8.72 0.52 5.38
CA GLU A 19 7.53 1.27 5.81
C GLU A 19 6.38 1.08 4.81
N ALA A 20 6.69 1.14 3.51
CA ALA A 20 5.74 0.87 2.44
C ALA A 20 5.13 -0.54 2.53
N GLU A 21 5.96 -1.57 2.74
CA GLU A 21 5.49 -2.94 2.88
C GLU A 21 4.58 -3.12 4.10
N LYS A 22 4.95 -2.55 5.26
CA LYS A 22 4.15 -2.60 6.49
C LYS A 22 2.80 -1.91 6.30
N ALA A 23 2.78 -0.72 5.69
CA ALA A 23 1.56 0.02 5.42
C ALA A 23 0.63 -0.76 4.47
N LEU A 24 1.16 -1.37 3.40
CA LEU A 24 0.36 -2.16 2.46
C LEU A 24 -0.22 -3.43 3.07
N LYS A 25 0.54 -4.13 3.94
CA LYS A 25 0.02 -5.31 4.66
C LYS A 25 -1.17 -4.91 5.54
N LYS A 26 -1.02 -3.82 6.30
CA LYS A 26 -2.09 -3.31 7.17
C LYS A 26 -3.27 -2.74 6.39
N ALA A 27 -3.02 -2.09 5.24
CA ALA A 27 -4.09 -1.63 4.36
C ALA A 27 -4.92 -2.80 3.81
N ARG A 28 -4.29 -3.93 3.48
CA ARG A 28 -5.01 -5.13 3.03
C ARG A 28 -5.84 -5.77 4.13
N GLU A 29 -5.44 -5.67 5.40
CA GLU A 29 -6.23 -6.11 6.55
C GLU A 29 -7.47 -5.24 6.78
N ASN A 30 -7.43 -3.97 6.37
CA ASN A 30 -8.53 -3.00 6.52
C ASN A 30 -9.51 -2.99 5.33
N LEU A 31 -9.24 -3.76 4.28
CA LEU A 31 -10.00 -3.77 3.03
C LEU A 31 -10.51 -5.18 2.71
N ASP A 32 -11.43 -5.29 1.76
CA ASP A 32 -11.89 -6.59 1.24
C ASP A 32 -10.73 -7.39 0.61
N GLU A 33 -10.94 -8.69 0.40
CA GLU A 33 -9.90 -9.67 0.01
C GLU A 33 -9.10 -9.30 -1.26
N SER A 34 -9.69 -8.49 -2.16
CA SER A 34 -9.05 -8.05 -3.40
C SER A 34 -9.41 -6.59 -3.73
N PRO A 35 -8.84 -5.61 -3.01
CA PRO A 35 -9.18 -4.22 -3.25
C PRO A 35 -8.57 -3.75 -4.58
N PRO A 36 -9.23 -2.84 -5.30
CA PRO A 36 -8.60 -2.14 -6.42
C PRO A 36 -7.29 -1.45 -5.99
N LEU A 37 -6.33 -1.33 -6.91
CA LEU A 37 -5.03 -0.71 -6.67
C LEU A 37 -5.13 0.67 -6.01
N GLU A 38 -6.06 1.48 -6.49
CA GLU A 38 -6.30 2.83 -5.96
C GLU A 38 -6.71 2.82 -4.49
N ASN A 39 -7.60 1.91 -4.09
CA ASN A 39 -8.07 1.79 -2.71
C ASN A 39 -6.92 1.33 -1.79
N LEU A 40 -6.12 0.37 -2.24
CA LEU A 40 -4.95 -0.11 -1.50
C LEU A 40 -3.92 1.00 -1.31
N LEU A 41 -3.64 1.80 -2.34
CA LEU A 41 -2.72 2.94 -2.27
C LEU A 41 -3.23 4.04 -1.34
N LYS A 42 -4.51 4.41 -1.44
CA LYS A 42 -5.11 5.43 -0.57
C LYS A 42 -5.03 5.05 0.90
N GLU A 43 -5.39 3.81 1.23
CA GLU A 43 -5.32 3.35 2.62
C GLU A 43 -3.89 3.23 3.12
N ALA A 44 -2.94 2.76 2.30
CA ALA A 44 -1.53 2.73 2.68
C ALA A 44 -0.95 4.13 2.92
N LEU A 45 -1.26 5.10 2.06
CA LEU A 45 -0.85 6.50 2.25
C LEU A 45 -1.46 7.11 3.52
N ARG A 46 -2.72 6.78 3.84
CA ARG A 46 -3.38 7.20 5.09
C ARG A 46 -2.67 6.63 6.33
N LEU A 47 -2.11 5.43 6.25
CA LEU A 47 -1.37 4.79 7.33
C LEU A 47 0.09 5.28 7.48
N LEU A 48 0.63 5.94 6.46
CA LEU A 48 1.99 6.50 6.45
C LEU A 48 2.05 7.97 6.91
N ALA A 49 0.90 8.66 6.91
CA ALA A 49 0.73 9.99 7.47
C ALA A 49 0.58 9.95 9.00
#